data_AF-A0A1F5G728-F1
#
_entry.id   AF-A0A1F5G728-F1
#
_cell.length_a   1.000
_cell.length_b   1.000
_cell.length_c   1.000
_cell.angle_alpha   90.00
_cell.angle_beta   90.00
_cell.angle_gamma   90.00
#
_symmetry.space_group_name_H-M   'P 1'
#
loop_
_entity.id
_entity.type
_entity.pdbx_description
1 polymer ?
#
loop_
_entity_poly.entity_id
_entity_poly.type
_entity_poly.pdbx_seq_one_letter_code
_entity_poly.pdbx_strand_id
1 'polypeptide(L)'
;MVFSQSFYNREFTSLGVYNLLDKNTVDNQSKILINYLCCSEKIDQNFFTERERSHLKDVKNLIKISQIYIAFLSAAILTCAVVLFIKSSKLLKSALFWGSLASVATVIMLALLSLVNFNFAFIKFHQILFNNDLWLLPESSNLIKLFPQKFFADFANLIAYLTAAEASIILIISKIWDMKFNKLPR
;
A
#
# COMPACT_ATOMS: atom_id res chain seq x y z
N MET A 1 8.75 -6.51 3.51
CA MET A 1 8.47 -5.96 2.16
C MET A 1 7.05 -6.36 1.79
N VAL A 2 6.30 -5.52 1.08
CA VAL A 2 4.83 -5.66 0.98
C VAL A 2 4.39 -6.93 0.23
N PHE A 3 5.14 -7.38 -0.80
CA PHE A 3 4.81 -8.60 -1.57
C PHE A 3 6.03 -9.47 -1.88
N SER A 4 5.77 -10.72 -2.28
CA SER A 4 6.75 -11.75 -2.64
C SER A 4 7.40 -11.49 -4.00
N GLN A 5 8.60 -12.04 -4.21
CA GLN A 5 9.26 -12.00 -5.53
C GLN A 5 8.38 -12.57 -6.65
N SER A 6 7.55 -13.58 -6.33
CA SER A 6 6.61 -14.17 -7.29
C SER A 6 5.54 -13.19 -7.79
N PHE A 7 5.11 -12.25 -6.94
CA PHE A 7 4.20 -11.18 -7.36
C PHE A 7 4.87 -10.29 -8.40
N TYR A 8 6.06 -9.75 -8.08
CA TYR A 8 6.79 -8.87 -9.00
C TYR A 8 7.06 -9.54 -10.36
N ASN A 9 7.54 -10.80 -10.34
CA ASN A 9 7.83 -11.52 -11.57
C ASN A 9 6.56 -11.70 -12.43
N ARG A 10 5.42 -12.03 -11.80
CA ARG A 10 4.14 -12.18 -12.51
C ARG A 10 3.69 -10.86 -13.13
N GLU A 11 3.76 -9.76 -12.39
CA GLU A 11 3.40 -8.43 -12.90
C GLU A 11 4.32 -8.02 -14.04
N PHE A 12 5.64 -8.19 -13.90
CA PHE A 12 6.61 -7.87 -14.96
C PHE A 12 6.39 -8.70 -16.22
N THR A 13 6.02 -9.97 -16.09
CA THR A 13 5.59 -10.79 -17.24
C THR A 13 4.29 -10.26 -17.85
N SER A 14 3.26 -10.02 -17.04
CA SER A 14 1.94 -9.59 -17.52
C SER A 14 1.97 -8.22 -18.20
N LEU A 15 2.85 -7.33 -17.74
CA LEU A 15 3.00 -5.97 -18.27
C LEU A 15 4.04 -5.87 -19.39
N GLY A 16 4.68 -6.98 -19.78
CA GLY A 16 5.68 -7.00 -20.84
C GLY A 16 6.97 -6.25 -20.50
N VAL A 17 7.28 -6.05 -19.21
CA VAL A 17 8.49 -5.34 -18.76
C VAL A 17 9.75 -6.04 -19.28
N TYR A 18 9.74 -7.38 -19.30
CA TYR A 18 10.81 -8.20 -19.85
C TYR A 18 11.00 -8.07 -21.38
N ASN A 19 10.06 -7.42 -22.09
CA ASN A 19 10.21 -7.11 -23.51
C ASN A 19 10.91 -5.75 -23.71
N LEU A 20 10.86 -4.86 -22.71
CA LEU A 20 11.44 -3.51 -22.76
C LEU A 20 12.90 -3.49 -22.28
N LEU A 21 13.24 -4.40 -21.38
CA LEU A 21 14.55 -4.51 -20.74
C LEU A 21 14.93 -5.98 -20.62
N ASP A 22 16.23 -6.27 -20.70
CA ASP A 22 16.75 -7.63 -20.48
C ASP A 22 16.29 -8.19 -19.13
N LYS A 23 15.94 -9.48 -19.11
CA LYS A 23 15.36 -10.12 -17.92
C LYS A 23 16.29 -10.09 -16.71
N ASN A 24 17.59 -10.32 -16.89
CA ASN A 24 18.54 -10.26 -15.79
C ASN A 24 18.65 -8.84 -15.25
N THR A 25 18.59 -7.85 -16.14
CA THR A 25 18.56 -6.43 -15.76
C THR A 25 17.32 -6.10 -14.95
N VAL A 26 16.13 -6.51 -15.40
CA VAL A 26 14.87 -6.29 -14.66
C VAL A 26 14.93 -6.92 -13.27
N ASP A 27 15.30 -8.19 -13.19
CA ASP A 27 15.32 -8.94 -11.93
C ASP A 27 16.39 -8.40 -10.97
N ASN A 28 17.55 -7.98 -11.47
CA ASN A 28 18.63 -7.42 -10.64
C ASN A 28 18.30 -5.99 -10.17
N GLN A 29 17.89 -5.11 -11.09
CA GLN A 29 17.64 -3.70 -10.79
C GLN A 29 16.40 -3.52 -9.91
N SER A 30 15.34 -4.32 -10.12
CA SER A 30 14.19 -4.33 -9.22
C SER A 30 14.57 -4.77 -7.80
N LYS A 31 15.39 -5.81 -7.64
CA LYS A 31 15.91 -6.23 -6.32
C LYS A 31 16.76 -5.16 -5.66
N ILE A 32 17.67 -4.52 -6.41
CA ILE A 32 18.50 -3.42 -5.90
C ILE A 32 17.60 -2.27 -5.41
N LEU A 33 16.64 -1.85 -6.24
CA LEU A 33 15.71 -0.77 -5.91
C LEU A 33 14.89 -1.10 -4.67
N ILE A 34 14.33 -2.30 -4.62
CA ILE A 34 13.55 -2.79 -3.49
C ILE A 34 14.38 -2.79 -2.20
N ASN A 35 15.62 -3.26 -2.27
CA ASN A 35 16.52 -3.26 -1.12
C ASN A 35 16.87 -1.83 -0.71
N TYR A 36 17.06 -0.92 -1.66
CA TYR A 36 17.27 0.50 -1.41
C TYR A 36 16.09 1.14 -0.66
N LEU A 37 14.85 0.89 -1.10
CA LEU A 37 13.64 1.42 -0.48
C LEU A 37 13.39 0.84 0.92
N CYS A 38 13.78 -0.42 1.14
CA CYS A 38 13.71 -1.06 2.46
C CYS A 38 14.75 -0.49 3.42
N CYS A 39 16.03 -0.66 3.06
CA CYS A 39 17.05 -0.93 4.07
C CYS A 39 18.47 -0.54 3.63
N SER A 40 18.76 -0.49 2.34
CA SER A 40 20.09 -0.17 1.78
C SER A 40 20.21 1.31 1.41
N GLU A 41 21.41 1.89 1.52
CA GLU A 41 21.71 3.24 1.01
C GLU A 41 22.19 3.25 -0.45
N LYS A 42 22.47 2.08 -1.03
CA LYS A 42 23.01 1.97 -2.40
C LYS A 42 21.91 1.74 -3.43
N ILE A 43 21.97 2.51 -4.50
CA ILE A 43 21.18 2.38 -5.74
C ILE A 43 22.15 2.42 -6.93
N ASP A 44 21.80 1.77 -8.04
CA ASP A 44 22.63 1.77 -9.25
C ASP A 44 22.63 3.15 -9.91
N GLN A 45 23.78 3.82 -9.91
CA GLN A 45 23.95 5.17 -10.46
C GLN A 45 24.06 5.21 -11.98
N ASN A 46 24.39 4.08 -12.61
CA ASN A 46 24.51 3.97 -14.06
C ASN A 46 23.15 3.63 -14.69
N PHE A 47 22.33 2.87 -13.97
CA PHE A 47 21.01 2.46 -14.45
C PHE A 47 19.94 3.54 -14.25
N PHE A 48 19.87 4.18 -13.08
CA PHE A 48 18.93 5.28 -12.82
C PHE A 48 19.61 6.63 -13.01
N THR A 49 18.97 7.54 -13.73
CA THR A 49 19.37 8.94 -13.89
C THR A 49 19.36 9.71 -12.57
N GLU A 50 20.02 10.86 -12.53
CA GLU A 50 20.05 11.70 -11.33
C GLU A 50 18.66 12.13 -10.87
N ARG A 51 17.76 12.45 -11.80
CA ARG A 51 16.36 12.81 -11.51
C ARG A 51 15.61 11.64 -10.89
N GLU A 52 15.70 10.44 -11.48
CA GLU A 52 15.07 9.23 -10.93
C GLU A 52 15.60 8.91 -9.53
N ARG A 53 16.91 8.99 -9.30
CA ARG A 53 17.50 8.76 -7.97
C ARG A 53 17.03 9.78 -6.94
N SER A 54 16.89 11.03 -7.33
CA SER A 54 16.40 12.09 -6.44
C SER A 54 14.93 11.86 -6.07
N HIS A 55 14.09 11.49 -7.04
CA HIS A 55 12.72 11.08 -6.77
C HIS A 55 12.65 9.84 -5.87
N LEU A 56 13.46 8.81 -6.14
CA LEU A 56 13.50 7.58 -5.34
C LEU A 56 13.99 7.83 -3.90
N LYS A 57 14.84 8.84 -3.70
CA LYS A 57 15.23 9.30 -2.36
C LYS A 57 14.04 9.90 -1.60
N ASP A 58 13.23 10.72 -2.26
CA ASP A 58 11.99 11.25 -1.68
C ASP A 58 11.02 10.10 -1.33
N VAL A 59 10.84 9.13 -2.24
CA VAL A 59 10.02 7.93 -2.00
C VAL A 59 10.55 7.12 -0.82
N LYS A 60 11.86 6.91 -0.71
CA LYS A 60 12.47 6.19 0.41
C LYS A 60 12.21 6.88 1.74
N ASN A 61 12.36 8.20 1.79
CA ASN A 61 12.06 8.98 3.00
C ASN A 61 10.59 8.91 3.37
N LEU A 62 9.69 9.01 2.39
CA LEU A 62 8.26 8.88 2.60
C LEU A 62 7.90 7.50 3.14
N ILE A 63 8.50 6.42 2.63
CA ILE A 63 8.30 5.05 3.13
C ILE A 63 8.77 4.95 4.60
N LYS A 64 9.97 5.46 4.93
CA LYS A 64 10.49 5.44 6.30
C LYS A 64 9.56 6.17 7.27
N ILE A 65 9.13 7.37 6.92
CA ILE A 65 8.20 8.17 7.73
C ILE A 65 6.86 7.45 7.88
N SER A 66 6.32 6.91 6.77
CA SER A 66 5.06 6.16 6.78
C SER A 66 5.13 4.93 7.69
N GLN A 67 6.25 4.19 7.68
CA GLN A 67 6.45 3.04 8.56
C GLN A 67 6.42 3.43 10.05
N ILE A 68 7.03 4.56 10.41
CA ILE A 68 7.01 5.09 11.79
C ILE A 68 5.58 5.45 12.19
N TYR A 69 4.85 6.18 11.34
CA TYR A 69 3.45 6.53 11.62
C TYR A 69 2.56 5.30 11.72
N ILE A 70 2.71 4.32 10.83
CA ILE A 70 1.95 3.06 10.88
C ILE A 70 2.25 2.32 12.19
N ALA A 71 3.51 2.21 12.61
CA ALA A 71 3.87 1.56 13.87
C ALA A 71 3.24 2.26 15.07
N PHE A 72 3.34 3.59 15.13
CA PHE A 72 2.75 4.39 16.20
C PHE A 72 1.21 4.29 16.25
N LEU A 73 0.54 4.44 15.09
CA LEU A 73 -0.91 4.32 14.99
C LEU A 73 -1.38 2.90 15.34
N SER A 74 -0.66 1.87 14.90
CA SER A 74 -0.98 0.48 15.23
C SER A 74 -0.87 0.22 16.74
N ALA A 75 0.19 0.74 17.38
CA ALA A 75 0.35 0.66 18.82
C ALA A 75 -0.79 1.39 19.56
N ALA A 76 -1.12 2.61 19.15
CA ALA A 76 -2.21 3.39 19.74
C ALA A 76 -3.58 2.69 19.60
N ILE A 77 -3.89 2.16 18.41
CA ILE A 77 -5.13 1.40 18.15
C ILE A 77 -5.17 0.15 19.03
N LEU A 78 -4.06 -0.59 19.14
CA LEU A 78 -3.98 -1.78 19.98
C LEU A 78 -4.18 -1.44 21.46
N THR A 79 -3.52 -0.39 21.96
CA THR A 79 -3.71 0.08 23.34
C THR A 79 -5.17 0.47 23.60
N CYS A 80 -5.78 1.25 22.69
CA CYS A 80 -7.20 1.60 22.78
C CYS A 80 -8.09 0.35 22.79
N ALA A 81 -7.81 -0.62 21.93
CA ALA A 81 -8.56 -1.87 21.87
C ALA A 81 -8.48 -2.67 23.19
N VAL A 82 -7.28 -2.78 23.78
CA VAL A 82 -7.07 -3.46 25.07
C VAL A 82 -7.78 -2.73 26.21
N VAL A 83 -7.66 -1.39 26.27
CA VAL A 83 -8.34 -0.58 27.31
C VAL A 83 -9.86 -0.74 27.20
N LEU A 84 -10.41 -0.68 25.99
CA LEU A 84 -11.85 -0.87 25.76
C LEU A 84 -12.28 -2.31 26.05
N PHE A 85 -11.45 -3.31 25.76
CA PHE A 85 -11.74 -4.70 26.12
C PHE A 85 -11.93 -4.88 27.63
N ILE A 86 -11.04 -4.28 28.42
CA ILE A 86 -11.08 -4.34 29.89
C ILE A 86 -12.26 -3.53 30.45
N LYS A 87 -12.52 -2.34 29.92
CA LYS A 87 -13.53 -1.41 30.47
C LYS A 87 -14.96 -1.67 29.99
N SER A 88 -15.15 -1.98 28.71
CA SER A 88 -16.47 -2.16 28.11
C SER A 88 -16.39 -2.90 26.77
N SER A 89 -16.65 -4.21 26.80
CA SER A 89 -16.76 -5.04 25.61
C SER A 89 -17.79 -4.50 24.60
N LYS A 90 -18.84 -3.81 25.06
CA LYS A 90 -19.85 -3.17 24.22
C LYS A 90 -19.26 -2.02 23.39
N LEU A 91 -18.44 -1.16 24.00
CA LEU A 91 -17.80 -0.04 23.28
C LEU A 91 -16.76 -0.54 22.29
N LEU A 92 -15.94 -1.53 22.68
CA LEU A 92 -14.98 -2.15 21.77
C LEU A 92 -15.67 -2.74 20.53
N LYS A 93 -16.74 -3.49 20.73
CA LYS A 93 -17.53 -4.07 19.64
C LYS A 93 -18.08 -2.99 18.70
N SER A 94 -18.65 -1.92 19.25
CA SER A 94 -19.15 -0.78 18.46
C SER A 94 -18.03 -0.14 17.64
N ALA A 95 -16.86 0.06 18.24
CA ALA A 95 -15.69 0.59 17.55
C ALA A 95 -15.23 -0.34 16.41
N LEU A 96 -15.18 -1.66 16.63
CA LEU A 96 -14.82 -2.64 15.60
C LEU A 96 -15.83 -2.66 14.45
N PHE A 97 -17.14 -2.56 14.75
CA PHE A 97 -18.19 -2.54 13.73
C PHE A 97 -18.11 -1.27 12.86
N TRP A 98 -18.12 -0.10 13.47
CA TRP A 98 -18.07 1.16 12.73
C TRP A 98 -16.72 1.38 12.05
N GLY A 99 -15.62 0.96 12.68
CA GLY A 99 -14.29 0.99 12.09
C GLY A 99 -14.21 0.11 10.84
N SER A 100 -14.63 -1.15 10.92
CA SER A 100 -14.64 -2.04 9.75
C SER A 100 -15.56 -1.54 8.63
N LEU A 101 -16.74 -1.01 8.96
CA LEU A 101 -17.64 -0.43 7.96
C LEU A 101 -17.01 0.79 7.27
N ALA A 102 -16.39 1.69 8.04
CA ALA A 102 -15.69 2.86 7.49
C ALA A 102 -14.49 2.44 6.62
N SER A 103 -13.73 1.43 7.02
CA SER A 103 -12.63 0.88 6.22
C SER A 103 -13.12 0.31 4.90
N VAL A 104 -14.17 -0.53 4.90
CA VAL A 104 -14.76 -1.08 3.67
C VAL A 104 -15.26 0.04 2.76
N ALA A 105 -15.99 1.02 3.30
CA ALA A 105 -16.50 2.15 2.53
C ALA A 105 -15.37 2.97 1.89
N THR A 106 -14.31 3.25 2.65
CA THR A 106 -13.14 3.99 2.16
C THR A 106 -12.42 3.23 1.05
N VAL A 107 -12.19 1.92 1.23
CA VAL A 107 -11.54 1.09 0.23
C VAL A 107 -12.35 1.01 -1.06
N ILE A 108 -13.67 0.83 -0.96
CA ILE A 108 -14.56 0.82 -2.15
C ILE A 108 -14.50 2.17 -2.86
N MET A 109 -14.56 3.28 -2.13
CA MET A 109 -14.46 4.62 -2.72
C MET A 109 -13.13 4.80 -3.49
N LEU A 110 -12.00 4.44 -2.88
CA LEU A 110 -10.69 4.56 -3.51
C LEU A 110 -10.54 3.62 -4.71
N ALA A 111 -11.05 2.39 -4.61
CA ALA A 111 -11.06 1.43 -5.72
C ALA A 111 -11.88 1.95 -6.91
N LEU A 112 -13.06 2.53 -6.67
CA LEU A 112 -13.89 3.12 -7.72
C LEU A 112 -13.19 4.31 -8.40
N LEU A 113 -12.55 5.19 -7.62
CA LEU A 113 -11.77 6.31 -8.18
C LEU A 113 -10.61 5.80 -9.05
N SER A 114 -9.90 4.77 -8.58
CA SER A 114 -8.83 4.10 -9.30
C SER A 114 -9.31 3.47 -10.63
N LEU A 115 -10.47 2.81 -10.62
CA LEU A 115 -11.06 2.18 -11.80
C LEU A 115 -11.54 3.17 -12.85
N VAL A 116 -12.10 4.32 -12.43
CA VAL A 116 -12.60 5.33 -13.37
C VAL A 116 -11.47 6.11 -14.02
N ASN A 117 -10.48 6.56 -13.23
CA ASN A 117 -9.36 7.34 -13.76
C ASN A 117 -8.11 7.19 -12.90
N PHE A 118 -7.39 6.08 -13.10
CA PHE A 118 -6.13 5.85 -12.41
C PHE A 118 -5.09 6.94 -12.68
N ASN A 119 -5.11 7.56 -13.86
CA ASN A 119 -4.17 8.64 -14.17
C ASN A 119 -4.40 9.88 -13.30
N PHE A 120 -5.65 10.29 -13.16
CA PHE A 120 -6.01 11.36 -12.24
C PHE A 120 -5.62 11.02 -10.79
N ALA A 121 -5.93 9.81 -10.34
CA ALA A 121 -5.57 9.34 -9.00
C ALA A 121 -4.05 9.34 -8.77
N PHE A 122 -3.28 8.83 -9.74
CA PHE A 122 -1.82 8.79 -9.71
C PHE A 122 -1.21 10.19 -9.63
N ILE A 123 -1.69 11.14 -10.45
CA ILE A 123 -1.22 12.53 -10.41
C ILE A 123 -1.56 13.18 -9.07
N LYS A 124 -2.80 13.04 -8.59
CA LYS A 124 -3.22 13.64 -7.31
C LYS A 124 -2.45 13.07 -6.13
N PHE A 125 -2.18 11.76 -6.13
CA PHE A 125 -1.33 11.12 -5.14
C PHE A 125 0.06 11.79 -5.09
N HIS A 126 0.70 11.98 -6.25
CA HIS A 126 2.02 12.62 -6.29
C HIS A 126 1.98 14.09 -5.86
N GLN A 127 0.96 14.85 -6.26
CA GLN A 127 0.80 16.25 -5.86
C GLN A 127 0.58 16.42 -4.34
N ILE A 128 -0.05 15.45 -3.68
CA ILE A 128 -0.28 15.48 -2.23
C ILE A 128 1.01 15.13 -1.47
N LEU A 129 1.80 14.18 -1.99
CA LEU A 129 2.94 13.60 -1.28
C LEU A 129 4.28 14.26 -1.59
N PHE A 130 4.41 14.91 -2.74
CA PHE A 130 5.63 15.56 -3.18
C PHE A 130 5.35 17.04 -3.47
N ASN A 131 6.28 17.89 -3.01
CA ASN A 131 6.23 19.35 -3.20
C ASN A 131 7.13 19.83 -4.35
N ASN A 132 7.56 18.91 -5.22
CA ASN A 132 8.49 19.15 -6.32
C ASN A 132 8.06 18.34 -7.55
N ASP A 133 8.75 18.53 -8.67
CA ASP A 133 8.43 17.89 -9.95
C ASP A 133 9.28 16.66 -10.29
N LEU A 134 10.12 16.16 -9.37
CA LEU A 134 11.07 15.07 -9.65
C LEU A 134 10.38 13.76 -10.06
N TRP A 135 9.13 13.56 -9.62
CA TRP A 135 8.27 12.43 -9.99
C TRP A 135 7.75 12.50 -11.44
N LEU A 136 7.78 13.67 -12.08
CA LEU A 136 7.50 13.81 -13.51
C LEU A 136 8.71 13.33 -14.30
N LEU A 137 8.65 12.07 -14.74
CA LEU A 137 9.70 11.38 -15.47
C LEU A 137 9.31 11.19 -16.95
N PRO A 138 10.27 11.26 -17.89
CA PRO A 138 10.00 11.00 -19.30
C PRO A 138 9.70 9.51 -19.52
N GLU A 139 8.91 9.16 -20.53
CA GLU A 139 8.56 7.76 -20.85
C GLU A 139 9.79 6.86 -21.11
N SER A 140 10.92 7.44 -21.52
CA SER A 140 12.19 6.75 -21.71
C SER A 140 12.91 6.35 -20.41
N SER A 141 12.44 6.85 -19.26
CA SER A 141 12.92 6.55 -17.90
C SER A 141 12.98 5.04 -17.64
N ASN A 142 14.11 4.58 -17.09
CA ASN A 142 14.27 3.19 -16.69
C ASN A 142 13.36 2.83 -15.51
N LEU A 143 13.09 3.80 -14.62
CA LEU A 143 12.11 3.63 -13.55
C LEU A 143 10.70 3.40 -14.10
N ILE A 144 10.26 4.18 -15.09
CA ILE A 144 8.94 3.99 -15.73
C ILE A 144 8.89 2.65 -16.48
N LYS A 145 9.96 2.26 -17.18
CA LYS A 145 10.01 0.96 -17.86
C LYS A 145 9.91 -0.23 -16.89
N LEU A 146 10.58 -0.15 -15.73
CA LEU A 146 10.52 -1.18 -14.70
C LEU A 146 9.17 -1.22 -13.98
N PHE A 147 8.63 -0.06 -13.63
CA PHE A 147 7.37 0.08 -12.91
C PHE A 147 6.41 0.96 -13.70
N PRO A 148 5.82 0.43 -14.80
CA PRO A 148 4.83 1.16 -15.56
C PRO A 148 3.65 1.56 -14.67
N GLN A 149 2.94 2.61 -15.03
CA GLN A 149 1.80 3.10 -14.24
C GLN A 149 0.78 2.01 -13.87
N LYS A 150 0.52 1.07 -14.78
CA LYS A 150 -0.37 -0.07 -14.56
C LYS A 150 0.09 -0.99 -13.42
N PHE A 151 1.40 -1.14 -13.19
CA PHE A 151 1.94 -1.87 -12.04
C PHE A 151 1.40 -1.29 -10.72
N PHE A 152 1.38 0.05 -10.60
CA PHE A 152 0.87 0.71 -9.39
C PHE A 152 -0.65 0.57 -9.25
N ALA A 153 -1.38 0.50 -10.37
CA ALA A 153 -2.82 0.24 -10.34
C ALA A 153 -3.11 -1.18 -9.83
N ASP A 154 -2.40 -2.18 -10.35
CA ASP A 154 -2.57 -3.58 -9.94
C ASP A 154 -2.14 -3.78 -8.49
N PHE A 155 -1.05 -3.12 -8.07
CA PHE A 155 -0.59 -3.07 -6.68
C PHE A 155 -1.65 -2.43 -5.76
N ALA A 156 -2.20 -1.27 -6.12
CA ALA A 156 -3.22 -0.59 -5.34
C ALA A 156 -4.50 -1.42 -5.22
N ASN A 157 -4.92 -2.07 -6.31
CA ASN A 157 -6.09 -2.96 -6.32
C ASN A 157 -5.90 -4.18 -5.43
N LEU A 158 -4.69 -4.78 -5.42
CA LEU A 158 -4.39 -5.90 -4.54
C LEU A 158 -4.46 -5.48 -3.05
N ILE A 159 -3.88 -4.34 -2.70
CA ILE A 159 -3.98 -3.80 -1.34
C ILE A 159 -5.43 -3.53 -0.97
N ALA A 160 -6.20 -2.89 -1.84
CA ALA A 160 -7.63 -2.65 -1.64
C ALA A 160 -8.38 -3.96 -1.38
N TYR A 161 -8.15 -4.99 -2.19
CA TYR A 161 -8.78 -6.31 -2.01
C TYR A 161 -8.44 -6.91 -0.64
N LEU A 162 -7.16 -6.93 -0.25
CA LEU A 162 -6.73 -7.50 1.03
C LEU A 162 -7.33 -6.73 2.22
N THR A 163 -7.30 -5.40 2.18
CA THR A 163 -7.90 -4.57 3.23
C THR A 163 -9.42 -4.76 3.31
N ALA A 164 -10.12 -4.85 2.18
CA ALA A 164 -11.56 -5.12 2.17
C ALA A 164 -11.87 -6.50 2.76
N ALA A 165 -11.07 -7.52 2.45
CA ALA A 165 -11.23 -8.86 3.00
C ALA A 165 -11.03 -8.87 4.52
N GLU A 166 -9.95 -8.26 5.03
CA GLU A 166 -9.67 -8.14 6.46
C GLU A 166 -10.79 -7.40 7.20
N ALA A 167 -11.21 -6.24 6.68
CA ALA A 167 -12.28 -5.44 7.28
C ALA A 167 -13.62 -6.21 7.27
N SER A 168 -13.92 -6.96 6.21
CA SER A 168 -15.12 -7.80 6.13
C SER A 168 -15.10 -8.93 7.17
N ILE A 169 -13.95 -9.55 7.39
CA ILE A 169 -13.78 -10.57 8.44
C ILE A 169 -14.04 -9.96 9.82
N ILE A 170 -13.47 -8.79 10.13
CA ILE A 170 -13.69 -8.09 11.41
C ILE A 170 -15.16 -7.73 11.59
N LEU A 171 -15.83 -7.26 10.52
CA LEU A 171 -17.25 -6.92 10.54
C LEU A 171 -18.11 -8.15 10.86
N ILE A 172 -17.83 -9.29 10.24
CA ILE A 172 -18.53 -10.57 10.49
C ILE A 172 -18.31 -11.02 11.94
N ILE A 173 -17.07 -10.98 12.43
CA ILE A 173 -16.75 -11.34 13.83
C ILE A 173 -17.51 -10.44 14.81
N SER A 174 -17.54 -9.13 14.55
CA SER A 174 -18.28 -8.17 15.40
C SER A 174 -19.79 -8.44 15.42
N LYS A 175 -20.38 -8.86 14.29
CA LYS A 175 -21.80 -9.29 14.22
C LYS A 175 -22.05 -10.59 14.98
N ILE A 176 -21.18 -11.60 14.83
CA ILE A 176 -21.32 -12.88 15.56
C ILE A 176 -21.19 -12.67 17.08
N TRP A 177 -20.28 -11.79 17.51
CA TRP A 177 -20.16 -11.39 18.90
C TRP A 177 -21.52 -10.85 19.43
N ASP A 178 -22.20 -10.00 18.65
CA ASP A 178 -23.53 -9.47 19.03
C ASP A 178 -24.56 -10.56 19.30
N MET A 179 -24.62 -11.54 18.40
CA MET A 179 -25.61 -12.62 18.47
C MET A 179 -25.42 -13.51 19.70
N LYS A 180 -24.19 -13.66 20.19
CA LYS A 180 -23.88 -14.44 21.40
C LYS A 180 -24.15 -13.66 22.69
N PHE A 181 -23.82 -12.36 22.74
CA PHE A 181 -24.02 -11.54 23.94
C PHE A 181 -25.49 -11.16 24.18
N ASN A 182 -26.31 -11.01 23.13
CA ASN A 182 -27.76 -10.78 23.27
C ASN A 182 -28.56 -12.05 23.65
N LYS A 183 -27.91 -13.23 23.71
CA LYS A 183 -28.53 -14.50 24.13
C LYS A 183 -28.26 -14.88 25.60
N LEU A 184 -27.45 -14.10 26.33
CA LEU A 184 -27.19 -14.36 27.75
C LEU A 184 -28.26 -13.63 28.59
N PRO A 185 -29.04 -14.34 29.44
CA PRO A 185 -29.96 -13.69 30.37
C PRO A 185 -29.15 -12.82 31.35
N ARG A 186 -29.64 -11.60 31.62
CA ARG A 186 -29.05 -10.66 32.59
C ARG A 186 -29.33 -11.09 34.02
#